data_AF-A0A9E3VYU1-F1
#
_entry.id   AF-A0A9E3VYU1-F1
#
_cell.length_a   1.000
_cell.length_b   1.000
_cell.length_c   1.000
_cell.angle_alpha   90.00
_cell.angle_beta   90.00
_cell.angle_gamma   90.00
#
_symmetry.space_group_name_H-M   'P 1'
#
loop_
_entity.id
_entity.type
_entity.pdbx_description
1 polymer ?
#
loop_
_entity_poly.entity_id
_entity_poly.type
_entity_poly.pdbx_seq_one_letter_code
_entity_poly.pdbx_strand_id
1 'polypeptide(L)'
;MKTLQSQLLLPKLALFWLLIFTVLRVIFLLYYHRLLQAEVVPFIEVLMVFPAAFWLDISTIGYLLILPFILLTAATLSQSRFPLKVIRYYSLIMIVLYVLLALGETGLYA
;
A
#
# COMPACT_ATOMS: atom_id res chain seq x y z
N MET A 1 -15.13 -19.43 15.37
CA MET A 1 -15.38 -18.21 14.55
C MET A 1 -14.36 -17.08 14.72
N LYS A 2 -13.82 -16.78 15.92
CA LYS A 2 -12.86 -15.67 16.12
C LYS A 2 -11.51 -15.84 15.38
N THR A 3 -11.03 -17.06 15.21
CA THR A 3 -9.76 -17.37 14.52
C THR A 3 -9.83 -17.16 13.01
N LEU A 4 -10.95 -17.56 12.37
CA LEU A 4 -11.16 -17.41 10.92
C LEU A 4 -11.24 -15.93 10.50
N GLN A 5 -11.86 -15.08 11.34
CA GLN A 5 -11.91 -13.63 11.11
C GLN A 5 -10.52 -12.97 11.20
N SER A 6 -9.61 -13.50 12.03
CA SER A 6 -8.24 -12.99 12.13
C SER A 6 -7.38 -13.35 10.91
N GLN A 7 -7.61 -14.51 10.29
CA GLN A 7 -6.85 -14.96 9.13
C GLN A 7 -7.23 -14.20 7.85
N LEU A 8 -8.49 -13.76 7.74
CA LEU A 8 -8.93 -12.88 6.65
C LEU A 8 -8.38 -11.44 6.75
N LEU A 9 -7.66 -11.09 7.81
CA LEU A 9 -7.14 -9.75 8.01
C LEU A 9 -5.95 -9.43 7.09
N LEU A 10 -5.06 -10.40 6.85
CA LEU A 10 -3.91 -10.22 5.95
C LEU A 10 -4.30 -9.94 4.49
N PRO A 11 -5.16 -10.74 3.83
CA PRO A 11 -5.55 -10.45 2.45
C PRO A 11 -6.33 -9.13 2.35
N LYS A 12 -7.10 -8.76 3.37
CA LYS A 12 -7.75 -7.44 3.43
C LYS A 12 -6.74 -6.30 3.51
N LEU A 13 -5.71 -6.44 4.36
CA LEU A 13 -4.62 -5.45 4.42
C LEU A 13 -3.82 -5.39 3.12
N ALA A 14 -3.57 -6.53 2.47
CA ALA A 14 -2.88 -6.57 1.17
C ALA A 14 -3.67 -5.79 0.10
N LEU A 15 -4.98 -6.05 -0.02
CA LEU A 15 -5.84 -5.33 -0.96
C LEU A 15 -5.95 -3.84 -0.61
N PHE A 16 -6.01 -3.51 0.68
CA PHE A 16 -6.01 -2.12 1.14
C PHE A 16 -4.74 -1.37 0.72
N TRP A 17 -3.57 -1.97 0.91
CA TRP A 17 -2.30 -1.38 0.48
C TRP A 17 -2.19 -1.27 -1.04
N LEU A 18 -2.64 -2.27 -1.78
CA LEU A 18 -2.67 -2.23 -3.25
C LEU A 18 -3.53 -1.05 -3.75
N LEU A 19 -4.66 -0.81 -3.10
CA LEU A 19 -5.52 0.34 -3.41
C LEU A 19 -4.83 1.66 -3.10
N ILE A 20 -4.17 1.78 -1.94
CA ILE A 20 -3.40 2.99 -1.59
C ILE A 20 -2.33 3.28 -2.64
N PHE A 21 -1.52 2.28 -3.02
CA PHE A 21 -0.45 2.47 -4.01
C PHE A 21 -1.01 2.88 -5.37
N THR A 22 -2.12 2.26 -5.79
CA THR A 22 -2.82 2.62 -7.02
C THR A 22 -3.32 4.07 -6.97
N VAL A 23 -3.93 4.50 -5.86
CA VAL A 23 -4.42 5.87 -5.69
C VAL A 23 -3.28 6.89 -5.71
N LEU A 24 -2.19 6.63 -4.98
CA LEU A 24 -1.02 7.51 -4.97
C LEU A 24 -0.40 7.64 -6.37
N ARG A 25 -0.33 6.54 -7.13
CA ARG A 25 0.12 6.54 -8.52
C ARG A 25 -0.80 7.35 -9.43
N VAL A 26 -2.12 7.24 -9.26
CA VAL A 26 -3.09 8.06 -10.00
C VAL A 26 -2.89 9.54 -9.67
N ILE A 27 -2.71 9.89 -8.40
CA ILE A 27 -2.43 11.27 -7.97
C ILE A 27 -1.16 11.79 -8.64
N PHE A 28 -0.08 11.00 -8.65
CA PHE A 28 1.18 11.34 -9.31
C PHE A 28 0.99 11.61 -10.82
N LEU A 29 0.30 10.72 -11.53
CA LEU A 29 0.03 10.89 -12.96
C LEU A 29 -0.85 12.11 -13.26
N LEU A 30 -1.84 12.40 -12.40
CA LEU A 30 -2.67 13.60 -12.51
C LEU A 30 -1.87 14.87 -12.23
N TYR A 31 -0.93 14.84 -11.28
CA TYR A 31 -0.06 15.97 -10.99
C TYR A 31 0.81 16.32 -12.22
N TYR A 32 1.38 15.31 -12.88
CA TYR A 32 2.26 15.47 -14.06
C TYR A 32 1.54 15.43 -15.43
N HIS A 33 0.21 15.49 -15.47
CA HIS A 33 -0.54 15.31 -16.73
C HIS A 33 -0.13 16.30 -17.83
N ARG A 34 0.22 17.54 -17.48
CA ARG A 34 0.67 18.56 -18.46
C ARG A 34 2.01 18.20 -19.07
N LEU A 35 2.93 17.64 -18.28
CA LEU A 35 4.24 17.20 -18.77
C LEU A 35 4.07 16.01 -19.72
N LEU A 36 3.24 15.03 -19.34
CA LEU A 36 2.91 13.89 -20.20
C LEU A 36 2.30 14.33 -21.54
N GLN A 37 1.45 15.36 -21.54
CA GLN A 37 0.88 15.94 -22.76
C GLN A 37 1.93 16.67 -23.60
N ALA A 38 2.82 17.44 -22.96
CA ALA A 38 3.90 18.17 -23.65
C ALA A 38 4.90 17.23 -24.33
N GLU A 39 5.19 16.08 -23.71
CA GLU A 39 6.05 15.03 -24.27
C GLU A 39 5.33 14.09 -25.24
N VAL A 40 4.02 14.30 -25.47
CA VAL A 40 3.20 13.49 -26.40
C VAL A 40 3.22 12.00 -26.03
N VAL A 41 3.25 11.70 -24.72
CA VAL A 41 3.27 10.31 -24.23
C VAL A 41 1.93 9.63 -24.57
N PRO A 42 1.94 8.49 -25.28
CA PRO A 42 0.72 7.76 -25.60
C PRO A 42 -0.03 7.32 -24.34
N PHE A 43 -1.37 7.47 -24.35
CA PHE A 43 -2.20 7.05 -23.21
C PHE A 43 -2.00 5.57 -22.83
N ILE A 44 -1.75 4.71 -23.83
CA ILE A 44 -1.48 3.29 -23.58
C ILE A 44 -0.20 3.08 -22.76
N GLU A 45 0.85 3.88 -22.98
CA GLU A 45 2.11 3.81 -22.22
C GLU A 45 1.89 4.25 -20.77
N VAL A 46 1.08 5.30 -20.56
CA VAL A 46 0.67 5.72 -19.21
C VAL A 46 -0.06 4.59 -18.47
N LEU A 47 -0.94 3.84 -19.17
CA LEU A 47 -1.62 2.68 -18.58
C LEU A 47 -0.68 1.51 -18.28
N MET A 48 0.44 1.36 -19.01
CA MET A 48 1.41 0.29 -18.77
C MET A 48 2.18 0.45 -17.46
N VAL A 49 2.15 1.63 -16.84
CA VAL A 49 2.76 1.84 -15.51
C VAL A 49 2.10 0.98 -14.43
N PHE A 50 0.79 0.73 -14.50
CA PHE A 50 0.08 -0.07 -13.50
C PHE A 50 0.51 -1.55 -13.47
N PRO A 51 0.48 -2.30 -14.58
CA PRO A 51 0.98 -3.67 -14.59
C PRO A 51 2.50 -3.74 -14.36
N ALA A 52 3.27 -2.76 -14.84
CA ALA A 52 4.73 -2.71 -14.60
C ALA A 52 5.05 -2.58 -13.10
N ALA A 53 4.32 -1.73 -12.38
CA ALA A 53 4.53 -1.50 -10.96
C ALA A 53 3.88 -2.56 -10.06
N PHE A 54 3.01 -3.43 -10.59
CA PHE A 54 2.27 -4.42 -9.80
C PHE A 54 3.19 -5.35 -8.99
N TRP A 55 4.28 -5.85 -9.58
CA TRP A 55 5.22 -6.72 -8.88
C TRP A 55 5.98 -5.99 -7.76
N LEU A 56 6.27 -4.70 -7.96
CA LEU A 56 6.86 -3.84 -6.93
C LEU A 56 5.87 -3.59 -5.80
N ASP A 57 4.59 -3.36 -6.13
CA ASP A 57 3.52 -3.18 -5.15
C ASP A 57 3.36 -4.43 -4.28
N ILE A 58 3.34 -5.61 -4.89
CA ILE A 58 3.24 -6.90 -4.18
C ILE A 58 4.45 -7.13 -3.26
N SER A 59 5.66 -6.83 -3.74
CA SER A 59 6.89 -6.97 -2.94
C SER A 59 6.85 -6.05 -1.72
N THR A 60 6.46 -4.79 -1.93
CA THR A 60 6.29 -3.78 -0.88
C THR A 60 5.22 -4.18 0.15
N ILE A 61 4.06 -4.65 -0.32
CA ILE A 61 3.01 -5.22 0.53
C ILE A 61 3.58 -6.35 1.38
N GLY A 62 4.41 -7.22 0.79
CA GLY A 62 5.12 -8.27 1.52
C GLY A 62 5.86 -7.73 2.73
N TYR A 63 6.71 -6.72 2.54
CA TYR A 63 7.47 -6.09 3.64
C TYR A 63 6.55 -5.46 4.69
N LEU A 64 5.48 -4.76 4.28
CA LEU A 64 4.51 -4.14 5.19
C LEU A 64 3.70 -5.16 6.00
N LEU A 65 3.48 -6.35 5.46
CA LEU A 65 2.69 -7.39 6.12
C LEU A 65 3.50 -8.31 7.04
N ILE A 66 4.83 -8.25 7.04
CA ILE A 66 5.66 -9.07 7.95
C ILE A 66 5.27 -8.82 9.41
N LEU A 67 5.20 -7.56 9.85
CA LEU A 67 4.85 -7.25 11.23
C LEU A 67 3.39 -7.65 11.56
N PRO A 68 2.37 -7.31 10.75
CA PRO A 68 1.02 -7.83 10.91
C PRO A 68 0.94 -9.36 10.99
N PHE A 69 1.72 -10.07 10.19
CA PHE A 69 1.77 -11.53 10.20
C PHE A 69 2.31 -12.08 11.52
N ILE A 70 3.42 -11.52 12.03
CA ILE A 70 3.98 -11.89 13.34
C ILE A 70 2.98 -11.59 14.46
N LEU A 71 2.36 -10.41 14.44
CA LEU A 71 1.38 -10.00 15.46
C LEU A 71 0.11 -10.84 15.44
N LEU A 72 -0.37 -11.23 14.25
CA LEU A 72 -1.50 -12.15 14.12
C LEU A 72 -1.16 -13.54 14.67
N THR A 73 0.04 -14.03 14.40
CA THR A 73 0.52 -15.30 14.96
C THR A 73 0.62 -15.25 16.48
N ALA A 74 1.09 -14.13 17.04
CA ALA A 74 1.08 -13.91 18.49
C ALA A 74 -0.35 -13.81 19.07
N ALA A 75 -1.29 -13.20 18.33
CA ALA A 75 -2.70 -13.08 18.74
C ALA A 75 -3.40 -14.44 18.79
N THR A 76 -3.12 -15.34 17.84
CA THR A 76 -3.70 -16.69 17.82
C THR A 76 -3.19 -17.54 18.97
N LEU A 77 -1.89 -17.44 19.30
CA LEU A 77 -1.29 -18.18 20.42
C LEU A 77 -1.75 -17.66 21.79
N SER A 78 -1.78 -16.34 21.98
CA SER A 78 -2.15 -15.73 23.27
C SER A 78 -3.65 -15.60 23.51
N GLN A 79 -4.48 -15.81 22.49
CA GLN A 79 -5.92 -15.49 22.48
C GLN A 79 -6.26 -14.04 22.87
N SER A 80 -5.26 -13.14 22.88
CA SER A 80 -5.40 -11.74 23.26
C SER A 80 -5.78 -10.87 22.06
N ARG A 81 -6.57 -9.82 22.33
CA ARG A 81 -6.89 -8.78 21.33
C ARG A 81 -5.83 -7.68 21.24
N PHE A 82 -4.82 -7.70 22.11
CA PHE A 82 -3.79 -6.67 22.14
C PHE A 82 -3.03 -6.55 20.80
N PRO A 83 -2.54 -7.65 20.16
CA PRO A 83 -1.79 -7.53 18.91
C PRO A 83 -2.63 -6.95 17.77
N LEU A 84 -3.95 -7.17 17.75
CA LEU A 84 -4.85 -6.56 16.76
C LEU A 84 -4.91 -5.04 16.88
N LYS A 85 -4.83 -4.50 18.11
CA LYS A 85 -4.74 -3.04 18.31
C LYS A 85 -3.42 -2.51 17.78
N VAL A 86 -2.32 -3.21 18.03
CA VAL A 86 -0.99 -2.83 17.54
C VAL A 86 -0.96 -2.80 16.01
N ILE A 87 -1.53 -3.80 15.34
CA ILE A 87 -1.66 -3.82 13.87
C ILE A 87 -2.36 -2.58 13.36
N ARG A 88 -3.47 -2.17 13.99
CA ARG A 88 -4.24 -0.98 13.57
C ARG A 88 -3.40 0.29 13.65
N TYR A 89 -2.70 0.52 14.76
CA TYR A 89 -1.85 1.71 14.92
C TYR A 89 -0.64 1.66 13.99
N TYR A 90 -0.01 0.51 13.85
CA TYR A 90 1.07 0.29 12.89
C TYR A 90 0.61 0.64 11.47
N SER A 91 -0.51 0.11 11.00
CA SER A 91 -1.04 0.42 9.68
C SER A 91 -1.31 1.92 9.51
N LEU A 92 -1.87 2.60 10.52
CA LEU A 92 -2.09 4.03 10.47
C LEU A 92 -0.77 4.83 10.33
N ILE A 93 0.25 4.48 11.10
CA ILE A 93 1.58 5.10 11.02
C ILE A 93 2.18 4.86 9.63
N MET A 94 2.13 3.62 9.13
CA MET A 94 2.67 3.29 7.82
C MET A 94 1.95 4.03 6.69
N ILE A 95 0.63 4.24 6.79
CA ILE A 95 -0.12 5.02 5.79
C ILE A 95 0.41 6.44 5.75
N VAL A 96 0.56 7.08 6.92
CA VAL A 96 1.08 8.45 7.01
C VAL A 96 2.49 8.52 6.41
N LEU A 97 3.38 7.59 6.77
CA LEU A 97 4.74 7.55 6.23
C LEU A 97 4.74 7.37 4.71
N TYR A 98 3.95 6.45 4.17
CA TYR A 98 3.88 6.22 2.72
C TYR A 98 3.31 7.41 1.96
N VAL A 99 2.29 8.06 2.49
CA VAL A 99 1.73 9.28 1.87
C VAL A 99 2.78 10.39 1.87
N LEU A 100 3.50 10.59 2.97
CA LEU A 100 4.58 11.60 3.05
C LEU A 100 5.71 11.29 2.07
N LEU A 101 6.12 10.03 1.96
CA LEU A 101 7.12 9.58 0.99
C LEU A 101 6.65 9.85 -0.45
N ALA A 102 5.44 9.45 -0.80
CA ALA A 102 4.89 9.66 -2.14
C ALA A 102 4.73 11.14 -2.49
N LEU A 103 4.33 11.98 -1.54
CA LEU A 103 4.29 13.44 -1.72
C LEU A 103 5.68 14.03 -1.88
N GLY A 104 6.66 13.55 -1.10
CA GLY A 104 8.06 13.95 -1.22
C GLY A 104 8.63 13.58 -2.59
N GLU A 105 8.41 12.36 -3.06
CA GLU A 105 8.77 11.90 -4.40
C GLU A 105 8.09 12.75 -5.48
N THR A 106 6.80 13.06 -5.31
CA THR A 106 6.09 13.94 -6.24
C THR A 106 6.71 15.34 -6.26
N GLY A 107 7.13 15.89 -5.13
CA GLY A 107 7.78 17.21 -5.08
C GLY A 107 9.21 17.24 -5.61
N LEU A 108 9.89 16.08 -5.71
CA LEU A 108 11.26 16.00 -6.23
C LEU A 108 11.35 16.17 -7.75
N TYR A 109 10.30 15.79 -8.48
CA TYR A 109 10.26 15.86 -9.95
C TYR A 109 9.52 17.10 -10.50
N ALA A 110 9.11 18.01 -9.60
CA ALA A 110 8.30 19.19 -9.92
C ALA A 110 9.20 20.38 -10.24
#